data_AF-A0A5C4SZ32-F1
#
_entry.id   AF-A0A5C4SZ32-F1
#
_cell.length_a   1.000
_cell.length_b   1.000
_cell.length_c   1.000
_cell.angle_alpha   90.00
_cell.angle_beta   90.00
_cell.angle_gamma   90.00
#
_symmetry.space_group_name_H-M   'P 1'
#
loop_
_entity.id
_entity.type
_entity.pdbx_description
1 polymer ?
#
loop_
_entity_poly.entity_id
_entity_poly.type
_entity_poly.pdbx_seq_one_letter_code
_entity_poly.pdbx_strand_id
1 'polypeptide(L)'
;MCRLVENYDIDKGMEYINSHLDHAVAIKEKLVQAFPGAYGMHFSMHFGPFLKETLGSAKKQKAYNEIVHFLDHLTITKEMENDLEHIIPLMEAEDVENIHSTIQDAIDDTDKYIMNHQKELEAYMVFRTSESYQSTPAYKMQQLLMEFQQNSGYYEIFIANLKIISRRLSRVYRKTPQGK
;
A
#
# COMPACT_ATOMS: atom_id res chain seq x y z
N MET A 1 -46.88 -0.08 -7.52
CA MET A 1 -45.80 -0.13 -8.53
C MET A 1 -44.57 0.55 -7.95
N CYS A 2 -43.39 -0.02 -8.13
CA CYS A 2 -42.12 0.54 -7.64
C CYS A 2 -41.80 1.84 -8.42
N ARG A 3 -41.64 2.97 -7.72
CA ARG A 3 -41.24 4.26 -8.32
C ARG A 3 -39.87 4.24 -9.02
N LEU A 4 -39.09 3.17 -8.86
CA LEU A 4 -37.80 2.97 -9.51
C LEU A 4 -37.88 2.72 -11.02
N VAL A 5 -39.07 2.44 -11.56
CA VAL A 5 -39.24 2.07 -12.98
C VAL A 5 -39.69 3.25 -13.84
N GLU A 6 -40.23 4.32 -13.26
CA GLU A 6 -40.84 5.42 -14.04
C GLU A 6 -39.86 6.47 -14.55
N ASN A 7 -38.58 6.44 -14.13
CA ASN A 7 -37.51 7.32 -14.61
C ASN A 7 -36.15 6.66 -14.38
N TYR A 8 -35.91 5.51 -15.02
CA TYR A 8 -34.64 4.78 -14.91
C TYR A 8 -33.53 5.52 -15.65
N ASP A 9 -32.94 6.49 -14.96
CA ASP A 9 -31.84 7.31 -15.41
C ASP A 9 -30.57 6.75 -14.74
N ILE A 10 -29.83 5.95 -15.51
CA ILE A 10 -28.61 5.27 -15.03
C ILE A 10 -27.60 6.31 -14.57
N ASP A 11 -27.51 7.46 -15.23
CA ASP A 11 -26.57 8.52 -14.87
C ASP A 11 -26.91 9.12 -13.52
N LYS A 12 -28.20 9.37 -13.23
CA LYS A 12 -28.64 9.78 -11.87
C LYS A 12 -28.47 8.70 -10.84
N GLY A 13 -28.67 7.43 -11.21
CA GLY A 13 -28.40 6.29 -10.35
C GLY A 13 -26.92 6.22 -9.96
N MET A 14 -26.03 6.39 -10.95
CA MET A 14 -24.58 6.42 -10.76
C MET A 14 -24.15 7.67 -9.97
N GLU A 15 -24.74 8.84 -10.23
CA GLU A 15 -24.48 10.07 -9.50
C GLU A 15 -24.94 9.96 -8.03
N TYR A 16 -26.08 9.32 -7.76
CA TYR A 16 -26.56 9.01 -6.41
C TYR A 16 -25.61 8.05 -5.69
N ILE A 17 -25.19 6.96 -6.35
CA ILE A 17 -24.21 6.01 -5.79
C ILE A 17 -22.88 6.72 -5.51
N ASN A 18 -22.36 7.49 -6.46
CA ASN A 18 -21.11 8.24 -6.34
C ASN A 18 -21.17 9.38 -5.31
N SER A 19 -22.34 9.90 -4.98
CA SER A 19 -22.48 10.96 -3.96
C SER A 19 -22.84 10.43 -2.57
N HIS A 20 -23.56 9.31 -2.47
CA HIS A 20 -24.10 8.82 -1.20
C HIS A 20 -23.42 7.54 -0.69
N LEU A 21 -22.92 6.66 -1.57
CA LEU A 21 -22.22 5.43 -1.18
C LEU A 21 -20.70 5.61 -1.19
N ASP A 22 -20.17 6.55 -1.96
CA ASP A 22 -18.74 6.84 -2.08
C ASP A 22 -18.05 7.22 -0.75
N HIS A 23 -18.83 7.71 0.22
CA HIS A 23 -18.39 7.99 1.59
C HIS A 23 -18.40 6.77 2.52
N ALA A 24 -19.10 5.70 2.15
CA ALA A 24 -19.22 4.45 2.90
C ALA A 24 -18.22 3.38 2.41
N VAL A 25 -17.69 3.52 1.20
CA VAL A 25 -16.64 2.66 0.66
C VAL A 25 -15.31 2.97 1.36
N ALA A 26 -14.64 1.94 1.88
CA ALA A 26 -13.32 2.13 2.49
C ALA A 26 -12.28 2.48 1.42
N ILE A 27 -11.25 3.21 1.84
CA ILE A 27 -10.26 3.75 0.92
C ILE A 27 -9.56 2.64 0.12
N LYS A 28 -9.36 1.47 0.72
CA LYS A 28 -8.77 0.31 0.04
C LYS A 28 -9.59 -0.10 -1.19
N GLU A 29 -10.92 -0.18 -1.11
CA GLU A 29 -11.76 -0.60 -2.24
C GLU A 29 -11.74 0.45 -3.35
N LYS A 30 -11.71 1.74 -3.01
CA LYS A 30 -11.62 2.84 -3.99
C LYS A 30 -10.28 2.83 -4.73
N LEU A 31 -9.18 2.47 -4.08
CA LEU A 31 -7.86 2.41 -4.73
C LEU A 31 -7.67 1.14 -5.57
N VAL A 32 -8.19 0.00 -5.13
CA VAL A 32 -8.20 -1.24 -5.94
C VAL A 32 -8.96 -1.02 -7.26
N GLN A 33 -10.08 -0.31 -7.23
CA GLN A 33 -10.83 0.02 -8.44
C GLN A 33 -10.10 1.01 -9.35
N ALA A 34 -9.38 1.97 -8.76
CA ALA A 34 -8.64 2.98 -9.51
C ALA A 34 -7.37 2.41 -10.19
N PHE A 35 -6.82 1.30 -9.69
CA PHE A 35 -5.55 0.77 -10.18
C PHE A 35 -5.60 -0.75 -10.45
N PRO A 36 -6.00 -1.17 -11.66
CA PRO A 36 -5.99 -2.58 -12.04
C PRO A 36 -4.56 -3.10 -12.34
N GLY A 37 -4.38 -4.42 -12.33
CA GLY A 37 -3.12 -5.08 -12.70
C GLY A 37 -2.21 -5.47 -11.51
N ALA A 38 -1.03 -6.01 -11.81
CA ALA A 38 -0.13 -6.60 -10.81
C ALA A 38 0.31 -5.59 -9.73
N TYR A 39 0.66 -4.37 -10.14
CA TYR A 39 1.05 -3.33 -9.18
C TYR A 39 -0.11 -2.88 -8.28
N GLY A 40 -1.32 -2.81 -8.82
CA GLY A 40 -2.52 -2.51 -8.04
C GLY A 40 -2.83 -3.60 -7.01
N MET A 41 -2.65 -4.86 -7.39
CA MET A 41 -2.78 -5.99 -6.49
C MET A 41 -1.73 -5.97 -5.38
N HIS A 42 -0.46 -5.77 -5.74
CA HIS A 42 0.64 -5.63 -4.78
C HIS A 42 0.37 -4.48 -3.79
N PHE A 43 -0.06 -3.32 -4.30
CA PHE A 43 -0.44 -2.18 -3.47
C PHE A 43 -1.57 -2.53 -2.49
N SER A 44 -2.61 -3.20 -2.98
CA SER A 44 -3.74 -3.64 -2.15
C SER A 44 -3.30 -4.55 -1.01
N MET A 45 -2.45 -5.53 -1.30
CA MET A 45 -1.91 -6.44 -0.29
C MET A 45 -1.02 -5.71 0.72
N HIS A 46 -0.16 -4.80 0.24
CA HIS A 46 0.82 -4.12 1.08
C HIS A 46 0.19 -3.03 1.97
N PHE A 47 -0.70 -2.20 1.42
CA PHE A 47 -1.27 -1.06 2.12
C PHE A 47 -2.71 -1.27 2.60
N GLY A 48 -3.45 -2.24 2.03
CA GLY A 48 -4.86 -2.51 2.37
C GLY A 48 -5.14 -2.63 3.87
N PRO A 49 -4.29 -3.29 4.68
CA PRO A 49 -4.47 -3.36 6.14
C PRO A 49 -4.49 -2.00 6.86
N PHE A 50 -3.94 -0.95 6.25
CA PHE A 50 -3.92 0.42 6.75
C PHE A 50 -5.04 1.30 6.21
N LEU A 51 -5.75 0.88 5.16
CA LEU A 51 -6.68 1.70 4.38
C LEU A 51 -8.16 1.36 4.61
N LYS A 52 -8.48 0.86 5.81
CA LYS A 52 -9.85 0.52 6.24
C LYS A 52 -10.71 1.75 6.62
N GLU A 53 -10.14 2.94 6.66
CA GLU A 53 -10.86 4.18 6.94
C GLU A 53 -11.65 4.66 5.71
N THR A 54 -12.65 5.52 5.90
CA THR A 54 -13.30 6.26 4.81
C THR A 54 -12.69 7.65 4.66
N LEU A 55 -12.93 8.32 3.52
CA LEU A 55 -12.39 9.66 3.25
C LEU A 55 -13.00 10.72 4.17
N GLY A 56 -14.32 10.75 4.36
CA GLY A 56 -15.02 11.50 5.43
C GLY A 56 -14.69 13.00 5.63
N SER A 57 -13.86 13.62 4.80
CA SER A 57 -13.38 15.00 4.93
C SER A 57 -12.78 15.48 3.61
N ALA A 58 -12.92 16.78 3.33
CA ALA A 58 -12.35 17.41 2.14
C ALA A 58 -10.82 17.26 2.06
N LYS A 59 -10.13 17.26 3.21
CA LYS A 59 -8.68 17.05 3.28
C LYS A 59 -8.27 15.66 2.80
N LYS A 60 -8.95 14.61 3.28
CA LYS A 60 -8.68 13.24 2.83
C LYS A 60 -9.10 13.04 1.38
N GLN A 61 -10.20 13.66 0.92
CA GLN A 61 -10.59 13.62 -0.49
C GLN A 61 -9.51 14.22 -1.39
N LYS A 62 -8.98 15.39 -1.04
CA LYS A 62 -7.88 16.00 -1.78
C LYS A 62 -6.67 15.06 -1.83
N ALA A 63 -6.26 14.51 -0.69
CA ALA A 63 -5.12 13.59 -0.63
C ALA A 63 -5.34 12.31 -1.46
N TYR A 64 -6.56 11.77 -1.47
CA TYR A 64 -6.92 10.64 -2.34
C TYR A 64 -6.79 11.00 -3.82
N ASN A 65 -7.27 12.18 -4.24
CA ASN A 65 -7.16 12.62 -5.63
C ASN A 65 -5.69 12.79 -6.06
N GLU A 66 -4.82 13.30 -5.18
CA GLU A 66 -3.37 13.39 -5.44
C GLU A 66 -2.73 12.00 -5.58
N ILE A 67 -3.20 11.01 -4.80
CA ILE A 67 -2.73 9.62 -4.93
C ILE A 67 -3.14 9.04 -6.28
N VAL A 68 -4.40 9.19 -6.67
CA VAL A 68 -4.89 8.69 -7.96
C VAL A 68 -4.12 9.35 -9.10
N HIS A 69 -3.97 10.68 -9.07
CA HIS A 69 -3.20 11.41 -10.06
C HIS A 69 -1.74 10.94 -10.12
N PHE A 70 -1.09 10.70 -8.98
CA PHE A 70 0.26 10.14 -8.94
C PHE A 70 0.32 8.77 -9.62
N LEU A 71 -0.62 7.89 -9.30
CA LEU A 71 -0.68 6.52 -9.83
C LEU A 71 -0.96 6.53 -11.34
N ASP A 72 -1.84 7.39 -11.85
CA ASP A 72 -2.16 7.50 -13.28
C ASP A 72 -0.96 7.89 -14.14
N HIS A 73 0.01 8.60 -13.57
CA HIS A 73 1.23 9.04 -14.26
C HIS A 73 2.43 8.14 -13.96
N LEU A 74 2.22 7.05 -13.22
CA LEU A 74 3.27 6.13 -12.82
C LEU A 74 3.67 5.26 -14.01
N THR A 75 4.94 5.36 -14.41
CA THR A 75 5.49 4.45 -15.43
C THR A 75 6.19 3.28 -14.74
N ILE A 76 5.63 2.08 -14.90
CA ILE A 76 6.20 0.84 -14.37
C ILE A 76 6.94 0.12 -15.49
N THR A 77 8.16 -0.34 -15.23
CA THR A 77 8.92 -1.09 -16.22
C THR A 77 8.33 -2.49 -16.40
N LYS A 78 8.47 -3.08 -17.59
CA LYS A 78 7.97 -4.43 -17.84
C LYS A 78 8.65 -5.49 -16.97
N GLU A 79 9.91 -5.26 -16.60
CA GLU A 79 10.65 -6.11 -15.66
C GLU A 79 9.99 -6.10 -14.27
N MET A 80 9.69 -4.91 -13.73
CA MET A 80 8.99 -4.79 -12.44
C MET A 80 7.59 -5.39 -12.48
N GLU A 81 6.84 -5.20 -13.57
CA GLU A 81 5.52 -5.79 -13.72
C GLU A 81 5.58 -7.33 -13.69
N ASN A 82 6.49 -7.92 -14.46
CA ASN A 82 6.71 -9.36 -14.47
C ASN A 82 7.12 -9.86 -13.08
N ASP A 83 8.05 -9.19 -12.39
CA ASP A 83 8.49 -9.61 -11.06
C ASP A 83 7.33 -9.59 -10.05
N LEU A 84 6.46 -8.58 -10.11
CA LEU A 84 5.27 -8.50 -9.26
C LEU A 84 4.28 -9.63 -9.55
N GLU A 85 4.06 -9.98 -10.82
CA GLU A 85 3.21 -11.12 -11.21
C GLU A 85 3.70 -12.44 -10.62
N HIS A 86 5.02 -12.61 -10.43
CA HIS A 86 5.59 -13.82 -9.82
C HIS A 86 5.51 -13.81 -8.29
N ILE A 87 5.55 -12.64 -7.65
CA ILE A 87 5.53 -12.52 -6.18
C ILE A 87 4.12 -12.54 -5.61
N ILE A 88 3.13 -12.02 -6.33
CA ILE A 88 1.73 -11.97 -5.86
C ILE A 88 1.22 -13.34 -5.38
N PRO A 89 1.40 -14.45 -6.12
CA PRO A 89 0.95 -15.77 -5.65
C PRO A 89 1.66 -16.24 -4.37
N LEU A 90 2.93 -15.85 -4.18
CA LEU A 90 3.68 -16.17 -2.96
C LEU A 90 3.12 -15.40 -1.77
N MET A 91 2.79 -14.12 -1.96
CA MET A 91 2.15 -13.30 -0.95
C MET A 91 0.75 -13.83 -0.60
N GLU A 92 -0.04 -14.29 -1.57
CA GLU A 92 -1.36 -14.89 -1.33
C GLU A 92 -1.28 -16.21 -0.55
N ALA A 93 -0.23 -17.00 -0.79
CA ALA A 93 0.01 -18.24 -0.07
C ALA A 93 0.47 -18.01 1.38
N GLU A 94 1.05 -16.84 1.66
CA GLU A 94 1.44 -16.41 2.99
C GLU A 94 0.24 -15.81 3.76
N ASP A 95 0.25 -15.98 5.09
CA ASP A 95 -0.73 -15.32 5.96
C ASP A 95 -0.35 -13.85 6.13
N VAL A 96 -0.68 -13.03 5.13
CA VAL A 96 -0.37 -11.59 5.08
C VAL A 96 -0.92 -10.86 6.30
N GLU A 97 -2.07 -11.29 6.85
CA GLU A 97 -2.64 -10.67 8.06
C GLU A 97 -1.79 -10.98 9.29
N ASN A 98 -1.31 -12.23 9.43
CA ASN A 98 -0.41 -12.60 10.52
C ASN A 98 0.96 -11.92 10.41
N ILE A 99 1.53 -11.85 9.21
CA ILE A 99 2.76 -11.08 8.95
C ILE A 99 2.55 -9.62 9.35
N HIS A 100 1.43 -9.02 8.93
CA HIS A 100 1.10 -7.66 9.29
C HIS A 100 0.93 -7.48 10.81
N SER A 101 0.30 -8.43 11.51
CA SER A 101 0.16 -8.38 12.97
C SER A 101 1.51 -8.42 13.66
N THR A 102 2.39 -9.32 13.22
CA THR A 102 3.76 -9.45 13.76
C THR A 102 4.56 -8.15 13.57
N ILE A 103 4.47 -7.55 12.39
CA ILE A 103 5.09 -6.24 12.11
C ILE A 103 4.50 -5.15 13.00
N GLN A 104 3.17 -5.15 13.19
CA GLN A 104 2.50 -4.17 14.04
C GLN A 104 2.96 -4.26 15.50
N ASP A 105 3.07 -5.48 16.03
CA ASP A 105 3.55 -5.73 17.39
C ASP A 105 5.00 -5.27 17.56
N ALA A 106 5.86 -5.53 16.56
CA ALA A 106 7.24 -5.06 16.54
C ALA A 106 7.34 -3.52 16.50
N ILE A 107 6.44 -2.85 15.80
CA ILE A 107 6.37 -1.38 15.76
C ILE A 107 5.83 -0.81 17.07
N ASP A 108 4.93 -1.53 17.75
CA ASP A 108 4.30 -1.02 18.96
C ASP A 108 5.23 -1.07 20.18
N ASP A 109 6.12 -2.05 20.26
CA ASP A 109 7.18 -2.14 21.27
C ASP A 109 8.52 -2.57 20.64
N THR A 110 9.16 -1.64 19.94
CA THR A 110 10.38 -1.90 19.17
C THR A 110 11.55 -2.32 20.04
N ASP A 111 11.71 -1.73 21.23
CA ASP A 111 12.80 -2.08 22.15
C ASP A 111 12.67 -3.53 22.63
N LYS A 112 11.45 -3.94 23.01
CA LYS A 112 11.18 -5.32 23.42
C LYS A 112 11.36 -6.29 22.26
N TYR A 113 10.93 -5.94 21.06
CA TYR A 113 11.12 -6.78 19.88
C TYR A 113 12.61 -6.98 19.58
N ILE A 114 13.40 -5.91 19.56
CA ILE A 114 14.85 -5.99 19.35
C ILE A 114 15.50 -6.85 20.43
N MET A 115 15.15 -6.64 21.71
CA MET A 115 15.71 -7.42 22.82
C MET A 115 15.39 -8.92 22.69
N ASN A 116 14.17 -9.26 22.30
CA ASN A 116 13.73 -10.65 22.16
C ASN A 116 14.32 -11.34 20.92
N HIS A 117 14.59 -10.60 19.85
CA HIS A 117 15.04 -11.13 18.56
C HIS A 117 16.47 -10.74 18.19
N GLN A 118 17.27 -10.23 19.14
CA GLN A 118 18.59 -9.64 18.87
C GLN A 118 19.49 -10.53 18.01
N LYS A 119 19.65 -11.81 18.39
CA LYS A 119 20.52 -12.75 17.67
C LYS A 119 20.05 -13.04 16.25
N GLU A 120 18.74 -13.14 16.05
CA GLU A 120 18.14 -13.37 14.73
C GLU A 120 18.33 -12.14 13.84
N LEU A 121 18.14 -10.94 14.39
CA LEU A 121 18.35 -9.68 13.70
C LEU A 121 19.81 -9.48 13.31
N GLU A 122 20.77 -9.77 14.20
CA GLU A 122 22.20 -9.71 13.89
C GLU A 122 22.58 -10.67 12.76
N ALA A 123 22.15 -11.94 12.84
CA ALA A 123 22.40 -12.93 11.79
C ALA A 123 21.76 -12.52 10.45
N TYR A 124 20.55 -11.98 10.49
CA TYR A 124 19.86 -11.44 9.33
C TYR A 124 20.63 -10.28 8.70
N MET A 125 21.12 -9.31 9.49
CA MET A 125 21.92 -8.19 8.98
C MET A 125 23.20 -8.65 8.28
N VAL A 126 23.90 -9.64 8.85
CA VAL A 126 25.09 -10.25 8.22
C VAL A 126 24.70 -10.92 6.89
N PHE A 127 23.65 -11.74 6.88
CA PHE A 127 23.18 -12.37 5.65
C PHE A 127 22.83 -11.35 4.56
N ARG A 128 22.12 -10.28 4.93
CA ARG A 128 21.67 -9.21 4.04
C ARG A 128 22.79 -8.38 3.42
N THR A 129 23.98 -8.42 4.00
CA THR A 129 25.18 -7.76 3.47
C THR A 129 26.12 -8.71 2.74
N SER A 130 25.81 -10.01 2.71
CA SER A 130 26.64 -11.02 2.05
C SER A 130 26.54 -10.97 0.52
N GLU A 131 27.62 -11.32 -0.16
CA GLU A 131 27.63 -11.52 -1.63
C GLU A 131 26.61 -12.59 -2.07
N SER A 132 26.41 -13.61 -1.22
CA SER A 132 25.44 -14.67 -1.48
C SER A 132 24.01 -14.15 -1.58
N TYR A 133 23.66 -13.13 -0.79
CA TYR A 133 22.36 -12.48 -0.87
C TYR A 133 22.32 -11.44 -2.00
N GLN A 134 23.38 -10.64 -2.17
CA GLN A 134 23.45 -9.61 -3.20
C GLN A 134 23.43 -10.15 -4.63
N SER A 135 23.83 -11.40 -4.84
CA SER A 135 23.73 -12.09 -6.13
C SER A 135 22.33 -12.67 -6.42
N THR A 136 21.39 -12.59 -5.47
CA THR A 136 20.04 -13.14 -5.66
C THR A 136 19.16 -12.24 -6.53
N PRO A 137 18.19 -12.83 -7.27
CA PRO A 137 17.14 -12.05 -7.94
C PRO A 137 16.34 -11.15 -7.00
N ALA A 138 16.10 -11.60 -5.75
CA ALA A 138 15.38 -10.83 -4.74
C ALA A 138 16.12 -9.53 -4.37
N TYR A 139 17.45 -9.56 -4.28
CA TYR A 139 18.23 -8.35 -4.05
C TYR A 139 18.13 -7.39 -5.24
N LYS A 140 18.28 -7.90 -6.47
CA LYS A 140 18.15 -7.08 -7.69
C LYS A 140 16.78 -6.40 -7.76
N MET A 141 15.70 -7.14 -7.52
CA MET A 141 14.34 -6.58 -7.49
C MET A 141 14.18 -5.51 -6.42
N GLN A 142 14.76 -5.72 -5.23
CA GLN A 142 14.75 -4.70 -4.19
C GLN A 142 15.44 -3.41 -4.62
N GLN A 143 16.60 -3.50 -5.30
CA GLN A 143 17.30 -2.31 -5.79
C GLN A 143 16.45 -1.56 -6.82
N LEU A 144 15.84 -2.27 -7.78
CA LEU A 144 14.93 -1.67 -8.75
C LEU A 144 13.75 -0.95 -8.07
N LEU A 145 13.16 -1.58 -7.05
CA LEU A 145 12.07 -0.98 -6.30
C LEU A 145 12.51 0.25 -5.50
N MET A 146 13.70 0.23 -4.90
CA MET A 146 14.26 1.37 -4.18
C MET A 146 14.55 2.55 -5.11
N GLU A 147 15.19 2.30 -6.26
CA GLU A 147 15.45 3.32 -7.28
C GLU A 147 14.14 3.92 -7.80
N PHE A 148 13.15 3.07 -8.08
CA PHE A 148 11.82 3.52 -8.48
C PHE A 148 11.16 4.41 -7.42
N GLN A 149 11.22 4.02 -6.14
CA GLN A 149 10.64 4.81 -5.05
C GLN A 149 11.35 6.17 -4.88
N GLN A 150 12.67 6.21 -5.01
CA GLN A 150 13.45 7.45 -4.88
C GLN A 150 13.20 8.44 -6.02
N ASN A 151 12.91 7.96 -7.23
CA ASN A 151 12.85 8.79 -8.42
C ASN A 151 11.42 9.08 -8.92
N SER A 152 10.40 8.36 -8.44
CA SER A 152 9.03 8.50 -8.93
C SER A 152 8.21 9.58 -8.21
N GLY A 153 8.68 10.11 -7.08
CA GLY A 153 7.87 10.94 -6.16
C GLY A 153 7.08 10.10 -5.15
N TYR A 154 7.43 8.83 -4.99
CA TYR A 154 6.76 7.89 -4.08
C TYR A 154 6.72 8.42 -2.64
N TYR A 155 7.80 9.01 -2.13
CA TYR A 155 7.80 9.48 -0.74
C TYR A 155 7.10 10.84 -0.58
N GLU A 156 7.35 11.75 -1.52
CA GLU A 156 6.95 13.15 -1.49
C GLU A 156 5.47 13.33 -1.79
N ILE A 157 4.92 12.51 -2.70
CA ILE A 157 3.54 12.59 -3.15
C ILE A 157 2.73 11.44 -2.56
N PHE A 158 3.12 10.21 -2.88
CA PHE A 158 2.28 9.05 -2.58
C PHE A 158 2.21 8.73 -1.08
N ILE A 159 3.35 8.48 -0.43
CA ILE A 159 3.42 8.21 1.01
C ILE A 159 2.92 9.41 1.83
N ALA A 160 3.25 10.64 1.41
CA ALA A 160 2.79 11.85 2.08
C ALA A 160 1.25 11.94 2.13
N ASN A 161 0.59 11.67 1.00
CA ASN A 161 -0.88 11.66 0.94
C ASN A 161 -1.49 10.43 1.62
N LEU A 162 -0.85 9.25 1.53
CA LEU A 162 -1.30 8.04 2.24
C LEU A 162 -1.35 8.25 3.76
N LYS A 163 -0.39 8.98 4.33
CA LYS A 163 -0.37 9.36 5.76
C LYS A 163 -1.52 10.29 6.15
N ILE A 164 -2.09 11.04 5.20
CA ILE A 164 -3.26 11.91 5.45
C ILE A 164 -4.53 11.09 5.52
N ILE A 165 -4.68 10.11 4.63
CA ILE A 165 -5.90 9.29 4.53
C ILE A 165 -5.94 8.14 5.54
N SER A 166 -4.77 7.66 6.00
CA SER A 166 -4.63 6.60 7.02
C SER A 166 -3.90 7.06 8.28
N ARG A 167 -4.64 7.10 9.40
CA ARG A 167 -4.05 7.36 10.72
C ARG A 167 -3.16 6.22 11.18
N ARG A 168 -3.51 4.97 10.82
CA ARG A 168 -2.71 3.79 11.18
C ARG A 168 -1.33 3.86 10.52
N LEU A 169 -1.30 4.11 9.21
CA LEU A 169 -0.06 4.28 8.47
C LEU A 169 0.75 5.47 8.99
N SER A 170 0.10 6.60 9.27
CA SER A 170 0.79 7.78 9.84
C SER A 170 1.51 7.47 11.16
N ARG A 171 0.94 6.60 12.01
CA ARG A 171 1.61 6.17 13.26
C ARG A 171 2.83 5.30 13.00
N VAL A 172 2.72 4.33 12.09
CA VAL A 172 3.84 3.45 11.71
C VAL A 172 5.06 4.27 11.29
N TYR A 173 4.88 5.23 10.38
CA TYR A 173 5.96 6.07 9.87
C TYR A 173 6.50 7.13 10.86
N ARG A 174 5.84 7.36 11.99
CA ARG A 174 6.38 8.19 13.08
C ARG A 174 7.28 7.41 14.02
N LYS A 175 7.02 6.11 14.17
CA LYS A 175 7.76 5.21 15.06
C LYS A 175 8.98 4.58 14.39
N THR A 176 9.03 4.55 13.06
CA THR A 176 10.21 4.07 12.32
C THR A 176 11.25 5.18 12.17
N PRO A 177 12.52 4.94 12.51
CA PRO A 177 13.60 5.86 12.18
C PRO A 177 13.64 6.03 10.66
N GLN A 178 13.47 7.26 10.17
CA GLN A 178 13.74 7.51 8.75
C GLN A 178 15.25 7.49 8.58
N GLY A 179 15.73 6.46 7.89
CA GLY A 179 17.13 6.34 7.50
C GLY A 179 17.54 7.60 6.76
N LYS A 180 18.48 8.34 7.37
CA LYS A 180 19.29 9.34 6.67
C LYS A 180 20.46 8.63 5.99
#